data_AF-A0A951C9Y1-F1
#
_entry.id   AF-A0A951C9Y1-F1
#
_cell.length_a   1.000
_cell.length_b   1.000
_cell.length_c   1.000
_cell.angle_alpha   90.00
_cell.angle_beta   90.00
_cell.angle_gamma   90.00
#
_symmetry.space_group_name_H-M   'P 1'
#
loop_
_entity.id
_entity.type
_entity.pdbx_description
1 polymer ?
#
loop_
_entity_poly.entity_id
_entity_poly.type
_entity_poly.pdbx_seq_one_letter_code
_entity_poly.pdbx_strand_id
1 'polypeptide(L)' 'VREIDGDERAEWWDRAVAAYPAYAEYQERTDRRIPVFVATRRQP' A
#
# COMPACT_ATOMS: atom_id res chain seq x y z
N VAL A 1 10.66 -8.44 0.19
CA VAL A 1 9.41 -7.68 0.37
C VAL A 1 8.29 -8.64 0.74
N ARG A 2 7.25 -8.19 1.44
CA ARG A 2 6.08 -9.01 1.80
C ARG A 2 4.81 -8.24 1.44
N GLU A 3 3.87 -8.90 0.76
CA GLU A 3 2.54 -8.34 0.51
C GLU A 3 1.76 -8.27 1.83
N ILE A 4 1.00 -7.19 2.02
CA ILE A 4 0.20 -6.97 3.23
C ILE A 4 -1.27 -6.82 2.88
N ASP A 5 -2.12 -7.31 3.77
CA ASP A 5 -3.57 -7.35 3.62
C ASP A 5 -4.29 -6.82 4.87
N GLY A 6 -5.63 -6.85 4.86
CA GLY A 6 -6.46 -6.40 5.98
C GLY A 6 -6.12 -5.01 6.50
N ASP A 7 -6.05 -4.89 7.82
CA ASP A 7 -5.79 -3.66 8.56
C ASP A 7 -4.36 -3.16 8.36
N GLU A 8 -3.38 -4.07 8.28
CA GLU A 8 -1.99 -3.71 8.00
C GLU A 8 -1.90 -2.96 6.66
N ARG A 9 -2.58 -3.45 5.62
CA ARG A 9 -2.64 -2.72 4.34
C ARG A 9 -3.33 -1.37 4.47
N ALA A 10 -4.42 -1.26 5.24
CA ALA A 10 -5.13 0.01 5.39
C ALA A 10 -4.20 1.08 5.97
N GLU A 11 -3.50 0.73 7.05
CA GLU A 11 -2.56 1.61 7.73
C GLU A 11 -1.39 2.06 6.83
N TRP A 12 -0.88 1.16 6.00
CA TRP A 12 0.19 1.48 5.04
C TRP A 12 -0.31 2.22 3.79
N TRP A 13 -1.55 1.97 3.37
CA TRP A 13 -2.18 2.70 2.27
C TRP A 13 -2.38 4.16 2.63
N ASP A 14 -2.84 4.46 3.85
CA ASP A 14 -3.00 5.84 4.33
C ASP A 14 -1.66 6.59 4.32
N ARG A 15 -0.57 5.93 4.72
CA ARG A 15 0.80 6.49 4.61
C ARG A 15 1.23 6.73 3.17
N ALA A 16 0.91 5.80 2.26
CA ALA A 16 1.24 5.93 0.84
C ALA A 16 0.50 7.12 0.20
N VAL A 17 -0.79 7.30 0.50
CA VAL A 17 -1.58 8.45 0.04
C VAL A 17 -1.08 9.75 0.66
N ALA A 18 -0.71 9.76 1.94
CA ALA A 18 -0.13 10.94 2.59
C ALA A 18 1.20 11.36 1.93
N ALA A 19 2.02 10.41 1.48
CA ALA A 19 3.26 10.68 0.77
C ALA A 19 3.03 11.08 -0.70
N TYR A 20 2.02 10.50 -1.35
CA TYR A 20 1.66 10.77 -2.74
C TYR A 20 0.13 10.70 -2.97
N PRO A 21 -0.58 11.85 -2.89
CA PRO A 21 -2.04 11.88 -2.87
C PRO A 21 -2.74 11.25 -4.09
N ALA A 22 -2.10 11.26 -5.26
CA ALA A 22 -2.69 10.70 -6.49
C ALA A 22 -2.93 9.19 -6.42
N TYR A 23 -2.35 8.46 -5.45
CA TYR A 23 -2.67 7.04 -5.26
C TYR A 23 -4.14 6.80 -4.90
N ALA A 24 -4.80 7.75 -4.22
CA ALA A 24 -6.23 7.65 -3.94
C ALA A 24 -7.03 7.58 -5.25
N GLU A 25 -6.76 8.48 -6.19
CA GLU A 25 -7.39 8.50 -7.52
C GLU A 25 -7.08 7.21 -8.31
N TYR A 26 -5.89 6.63 -8.17
CA TYR A 26 -5.55 5.40 -8.87
C TYR A 26 -6.39 4.21 -8.40
N GLN A 27 -6.69 4.14 -7.09
CA GLN A 27 -7.53 3.09 -6.54
C GLN A 27 -9.00 3.24 -6.96
N GLU A 28 -9.49 4.47 -7.12
CA GLU A 28 -10.85 4.74 -7.62
C GLU A 28 -11.02 4.33 -9.10
N ARG A 29 -9.94 4.36 -9.88
CA ARG A 29 -9.95 4.02 -11.31
C ARG A 29 -9.90 2.53 -11.61
N THR A 30 -9.99 1.66 -10.60
CA THR A 30 -9.91 0.21 -10.80
C THR A 30 -10.69 -0.57 -9.75
N ASP A 31 -11.32 -1.66 -10.18
CA ASP A 31 -12.06 -2.55 -9.28
C ASP A 31 -11.16 -3.48 -8.46
N ARG A 32 -9.89 -3.63 -8.87
CA ARG A 32 -8.92 -4.44 -8.13
C ARG A 32 -8.36 -3.65 -6.96
N ARG A 33 -8.17 -4.31 -5.81
CA ARG A 33 -7.37 -3.72 -4.72
C ARG A 33 -5.93 -3.57 -5.20
N ILE A 34 -5.35 -2.37 -5.08
CA ILE A 34 -3.94 -2.17 -5.41
C ILE A 34 -3.10 -2.89 -4.34
N PRO A 35 -2.21 -3.84 -4.73
CA PRO A 35 -1.35 -4.54 -3.78
C PRO A 35 -0.35 -3.60 -3.11
N VAL A 36 -0.08 -3.82 -1.83
CA VAL A 36 0.93 -3.07 -1.08
C VAL A 36 1.97 -4.05 -0.53
N PHE A 37 3.25 -3.69 -0.68
CA PHE A 37 4.36 -4.50 -0.20
C PHE A 37 5.21 -3.70 0.78
N VAL A 38 5.56 -4.33 1.90
CA VAL A 38 6.53 -3.77 2.86
C VAL A 38 7.92 -4.29 2.54
N ALA A 39 8.87 -3.36 2.40
CA ALA A 39 10.29 -3.67 2.31
C ALA A 39 10.89 -3.68 3.72
N THR A 40 11.44 -4.82 4.12
CA THR A 40 12.23 -4.94 5.34
C THR A 40 13.69 -5.05 4.99
N ARG A 41 14.56 -4.64 5.92
CA ARG A 41 15.99 -4.94 5.81
C ARG A 41 16.16 -6.45 5.68
N ARG A 42 17.00 -6.89 4.73
CA ARG A 42 17.42 -8.28 4.68
C ARG A 42 18.21 -8.59 5.94
N GLN A 43 17.69 -9.51 6.76
CA GLN A 43 18.44 -10.02 7.90
C GLN A 43 19.59 -10.91 7.38
N PRO A 44 20.77 -10.87 8.02
CA PRO A 44 21.92 -11.67 7.63
C PRO A 44 21.65 -13.18 7.79
#